data_AF-A0A9E3QYT6-F1
#
_entry.id   AF-A0A9E3QYT6-F1
#
_cell.length_a   1.000
_cell.length_b   1.000
_cell.length_c   1.000
_cell.angle_alpha   90.00
_cell.angle_beta   90.00
_cell.angle_gamma   90.00
#
_symmetry.space_group_name_H-M   'P 1'
#
loop_
_entity.id
_entity.type
_entity.pdbx_description
1 polymer ?
#
loop_
_entity_poly.entity_id
_entity_poly.type
_entity_poly.pdbx_seq_one_letter_code
_entity_poly.pdbx_strand_id
1 'polypeptide(L)' 'MTNLPVVTKEADVWVLRLERDNGQVQEYRCATESQARALAALLKPKDDAPLARS' A
#
# COMPACT_ATOMS: atom_id res chain seq x y z
N MET A 1 13.52 2.65 -5.87
CA MET A 1 12.74 1.65 -6.63
C MET A 1 11.32 1.81 -6.17
N THR A 2 10.37 2.13 -7.05
CA THR A 2 8.97 2.30 -6.63
C THR A 2 8.38 0.93 -6.31
N ASN A 3 8.35 0.58 -5.02
CA ASN A 3 7.72 -0.65 -4.56
C ASN A 3 6.20 -0.52 -4.68
N LEU A 4 5.60 -1.43 -5.47
CA LEU A 4 4.17 -1.44 -5.69
C LEU A 4 3.47 -2.21 -4.56
N PRO A 5 2.32 -1.72 -4.05
CA PRO A 5 1.52 -2.47 -3.10
C PRO A 5 1.00 -3.75 -3.73
N VAL A 6 1.24 -4.88 -3.07
CA VAL A 6 0.82 -6.22 -3.48
C VAL A 6 -0.41 -6.60 -2.67
N VAL A 7 -1.48 -7.00 -3.35
CA VAL A 7 -2.72 -7.46 -2.72
C VAL A 7 -2.83 -8.98 -2.86
N THR A 8 -3.01 -9.67 -1.74
CA THR A 8 -3.17 -11.12 -1.62
C THR A 8 -4.43 -11.45 -0.83
N LYS A 9 -4.97 -12.67 -1.01
CA LYS A 9 -6.06 -13.20 -0.17
C LYS A 9 -5.50 -14.28 0.76
N GLU A 10 -5.61 -14.10 2.06
CA GLU A 10 -5.12 -15.02 3.10
C GLU A 10 -6.26 -15.31 4.10
N ALA A 11 -6.65 -16.58 4.26
CA ALA A 11 -7.68 -17.02 5.21
C ALA A 11 -8.97 -16.16 5.20
N ASP A 12 -9.50 -15.90 4.01
CA ASP A 12 -10.69 -15.06 3.75
C ASP A 12 -10.56 -13.56 4.04
N VAL A 13 -9.36 -13.09 4.32
CA VAL A 13 -9.03 -11.66 4.47
C VAL A 13 -8.16 -11.21 3.30
N TRP A 14 -8.37 -9.99 2.83
CA TRP A 14 -7.51 -9.39 1.81
C TRP A 14 -6.36 -8.65 2.48
N VAL A 15 -5.14 -9.05 2.19
CA VAL A 15 -3.93 -8.48 2.77
C VAL A 15 -3.24 -7.65 1.70
N LEU A 16 -2.89 -6.42 2.04
CA LEU A 16 -2.08 -5.53 1.22
C LEU A 16 -0.73 -5.38 1.88
N ARG A 17 0.34 -5.74 1.16
CA ARG A 17 1.72 -5.57 1.60
C ARG A 17 2.38 -4.47 0.77
N LEU A 18 2.98 -3.51 1.45
CA LEU A 18 3.70 -2.41 0.82
C LEU A 18 5.09 -2.30 1.43
N GLU A 19 6.10 -2.58 0.62
CA GLU A 19 7.49 -2.32 0.98
C GLU A 19 7.78 -0.83 0.77
N ARG A 20 8.34 -0.18 1.79
CA ARG A 20 8.75 1.22 1.77
C ARG A 20 10.23 1.33 1.46
N ASP A 21 10.66 2.49 0.98
CA ASP A 21 12.07 2.76 0.64
C ASP A 21 13.04 2.63 1.83
N ASN A 22 12.51 2.67 3.06
CA ASN A 22 13.28 2.45 4.30
C ASN A 22 13.42 0.95 4.67
N GLY A 23 13.00 0.04 3.80
CA GLY A 23 13.03 -1.41 4.03
C GLY A 23 11.93 -1.93 4.97
N GLN A 24 11.01 -1.07 5.44
CA GLN A 24 9.86 -1.51 6.22
C GLN A 24 8.75 -2.05 5.31
N VAL A 25 8.16 -3.17 5.70
CA VAL A 25 6.96 -3.70 5.07
C VAL A 25 5.76 -3.32 5.93
N GLN A 26 4.79 -2.65 5.31
CA GLN A 26 3.53 -2.30 5.95
C GLN A 26 2.43 -3.23 5.44
N GLU A 27 1.74 -3.88 6.36
CA GLU A 27 0.64 -4.79 6.06
C GLU A 27 -0.70 -4.20 6.48
N TYR A 28 -1.65 -4.20 5.55
CA TYR A 28 -3.03 -3.79 5.80
C TYR A 28 -3.96 -4.97 5.55
N ARG A 29 -4.94 -5.15 6.43
CA ARG A 29 -5.94 -6.21 6.32
C ARG A 29 -7.30 -5.61 6.04
N CYS A 30 -7.94 -6.08 4.98
CA CYS A 30 -9.21 -5.60 4.48
C CYS A 30 -10.21 -6.78 4.40
N ALA A 31 -11.49 -6.48 4.64
CA ALA A 31 -12.54 -7.48 4.56
C ALA A 31 -12.87 -7.86 3.11
N THR A 32 -12.67 -6.95 2.16
CA THR A 32 -13.03 -7.15 0.75
C THR A 32 -11.92 -6.77 -0.22
N GLU A 33 -11.96 -7.37 -1.42
CA GLU A 33 -10.99 -7.11 -2.49
C GLU A 33 -11.00 -5.65 -2.91
N SER A 34 -12.20 -5.08 -3.06
CA SER A 34 -12.39 -3.70 -3.48
C SER A 34 -11.75 -2.72 -2.50
N GLN A 35 -11.84 -2.97 -1.19
CA GLN A 35 -11.17 -2.16 -0.17
C GLN A 35 -9.65 -2.25 -0.29
N ALA A 36 -9.10 -3.46 -0.42
CA ALA A 36 -7.66 -3.65 -0.57
C ALA A 36 -7.12 -3.00 -1.84
N ARG A 37 -7.81 -3.14 -2.97
CA ARG A 37 -7.42 -2.50 -4.25
C ARG A 37 -7.53 -0.98 -4.20
N ALA A 38 -8.58 -0.44 -3.60
CA ALA A 38 -8.72 1.00 -3.40
C ALA A 38 -7.58 1.55 -2.53
N LEU A 39 -7.24 0.85 -1.45
CA LEU A 39 -6.13 1.21 -0.58
C LEU A 39 -4.78 1.12 -1.31
N ALA A 40 -4.57 0.09 -2.14
CA ALA A 40 -3.39 0.00 -3.01
C ALA A 40 -3.25 1.20 -3.92
N ALA A 41 -4.35 1.65 -4.54
CA ALA A 41 -4.32 2.82 -5.41
C ALA A 41 -3.99 4.12 -4.65
N LEU A 42 -4.46 4.26 -3.41
CA LEU A 42 -4.17 5.42 -2.55
C LEU A 42 -2.73 5.42 -2.02
N LEU A 43 -2.19 4.24 -1.74
CA LEU A 43 -0.85 4.07 -1.18
C LEU A 43 0.27 4.04 -2.22
N LYS A 44 -0.08 3.93 -3.51
CA LYS A 44 0.89 4.15 -4.58
C LYS A 44 1.55 5.51 -4.34
N PRO A 45 2.89 5.57 -4.26
CA PRO A 45 3.55 6.85 -4.11
C PRO A 45 3.12 7.75 -5.26
N LYS A 46 2.45 8.86 -4.93
CA LYS A 46 2.36 9.99 -5.84
C LYS A 46 3.80 10.48 -5.95
N ASP A 47 4.34 10.52 -7.16
CA ASP A 47 5.69 11.02 -7.43
C ASP A 47 5.87 12.52 -7.09
N ASP A 48 4.92 13.15 -6.39
CA ASP A 48 4.92 14.58 -6.11
C ASP A 48 4.30 14.87 -4.73
N ALA A 49 5.16 14.98 -3.73
CA ALA A 49 4.97 15.91 -2.63
C ALA A 49 6.29 16.67 -2.47
N PRO A 50 6.48 17.83 -3.13
CA PRO A 50 7.65 18.63 -2.92
C PRO A 50 7.66 19.08 -1.46
N LEU A 51 8.83 18.96 -0.85
CA LEU A 51 9.19 19.56 0.42
C LEU A 51 8.69 21.01 0.46
N ALA A 52 7.66 21.29 1.28
CA ALA A 52 7.36 22.63 1.72
C ALA A 52 7.24 22.60 3.25
N ARG A 53 8.42 22.68 3.89
CA ARG A 53 8.56 23.33 5.19
C ARG A 53 8.04 24.75 5.06
N SER A 54 7.14 25.15 5.96
CA SER A 54 6.85 26.55 6.30
C SER A 54 6.97 26.68 7.80
#